data_AF-A0AAD2K4V6-F1
#
_entry.id   AF-A0AAD2K4V6-F1
#
_cell.length_a   1.000
_cell.length_b   1.000
_cell.length_c   1.000
_cell.angle_alpha   90.00
_cell.angle_beta   90.00
_cell.angle_gamma   90.00
#
_symmetry.space_group_name_H-M   'P 1'
#
loop_
_entity.id
_entity.type
_entity.pdbx_description
1 polymer ?
#
loop_
_entity_poly.entity_id
_entity_poly.type
_entity_poly.pdbx_seq_one_letter_code
_entity_poly.pdbx_strand_id
1 'polypeptide(L)'
;MHASVARRTLSGLVPPKIATPKLVSGDSAGPLGPLVSFYSKLPKGPAPVPAVQGIKGRYFSGKNASAKPALVLIGGLWLLGYTIDYQMHLKHHKNNAH
;
A
#
# COMPACT_ATOMS: atom_id res chain seq x y z
N MET A 1 -40.99 24.24 41.82
CA MET A 1 -39.51 24.24 41.93
C MET A 1 -38.94 25.22 40.91
N HIS A 2 -38.51 26.41 41.34
CA HIS A 2 -38.01 27.44 40.44
C HIS A 2 -36.55 27.18 40.09
N ALA A 3 -36.26 26.92 38.81
CA ALA A 3 -34.88 26.88 38.32
C ALA A 3 -34.25 28.26 38.54
N SER A 4 -33.08 28.30 39.18
CA SER A 4 -32.34 29.55 39.42
C SER A 4 -31.97 30.24 38.12
N VAL A 5 -31.94 31.58 38.12
CA VAL A 5 -31.59 32.40 36.95
C VAL A 5 -30.27 31.96 36.31
N ALA A 6 -29.28 31.59 37.14
CA ALA A 6 -28.00 31.04 36.68
C ALA A 6 -28.14 29.73 35.88
N ARG A 7 -29.05 28.82 36.26
CA ARG A 7 -29.29 27.58 35.51
C ARG A 7 -29.92 27.87 34.14
N ARG A 8 -30.74 28.91 34.04
CA ARG A 8 -31.39 29.33 32.77
C ARG A 8 -30.38 29.95 31.81
N THR A 9 -29.43 30.76 32.29
CA THR A 9 -28.35 31.31 31.46
C THR A 9 -27.37 30.25 30.97
N LEU A 10 -27.21 29.15 31.73
CA LEU A 10 -26.36 28.01 31.36
C LEU A 10 -27.06 26.97 30.46
N SER A 11 -28.40 27.00 30.36
CA SER A 11 -29.18 26.00 29.60
C SER A 11 -29.02 26.10 28.08
N GLY A 12 -28.47 27.19 27.54
CA GLY A 12 -28.10 27.34 26.12
C GLY A 12 -26.64 26.98 25.80
N LEU A 13 -25.80 26.76 26.83
CA LEU A 13 -24.36 26.50 26.65
C LEU A 13 -24.08 25.08 26.16
N VAL A 14 -24.93 24.13 26.56
CA VAL A 14 -24.86 22.74 26.11
C VAL A 14 -26.02 22.52 25.15
N PRO A 15 -25.76 22.40 23.83
CA PRO A 15 -26.82 22.17 22.88
C PRO A 15 -27.56 20.86 23.23
N PRO A 16 -28.89 20.81 23.07
CA PRO A 16 -29.67 19.61 23.35
C PRO A 16 -29.16 18.44 22.50
N LYS A 17 -29.41 17.20 22.92
CA LYS A 17 -29.11 15.99 22.14
C LYS A 17 -30.03 15.91 20.92
N ILE A 18 -29.82 16.79 19.95
CA ILE A 18 -30.31 16.65 18.58
C ILE A 18 -29.41 15.59 17.95
N ALA A 19 -29.98 14.67 17.17
CA ALA A 19 -29.25 13.63 16.46
C ALA A 19 -27.93 14.21 15.90
N THR A 20 -26.83 13.53 16.20
CA THR A 20 -25.42 13.91 15.92
C THR A 20 -25.25 15.13 15.00
N PRO A 21 -24.57 16.21 15.41
CA PRO A 21 -24.48 17.47 14.65
C PRO A 21 -24.01 17.30 13.18
N LYS A 22 -23.34 16.18 12.87
CA LYS A 22 -23.00 15.76 11.50
C LYS A 22 -24.21 15.55 10.56
N LEU A 23 -25.40 15.26 11.07
CA LEU A 23 -26.63 15.08 10.27
C LEU A 23 -27.31 16.42 9.94
N VAL A 24 -27.09 17.46 10.76
CA VAL A 24 -27.71 18.78 10.60
C VAL A 24 -26.86 19.71 9.73
N SER A 25 -25.55 19.47 9.62
CA SER A 25 -24.60 20.31 8.88
C SER A 25 -24.67 20.22 7.35
N GLY A 26 -25.78 19.76 6.77
CA GLY A 26 -26.07 19.88 5.33
C GLY A 26 -25.17 19.05 4.40
N ASP A 27 -24.31 18.18 4.92
CA ASP A 27 -23.61 17.22 4.09
C ASP A 27 -24.54 16.03 3.81
N SER A 28 -25.43 16.24 2.84
CA SER A 28 -26.36 15.23 2.32
C SER A 28 -25.66 13.95 1.80
N ALA A 29 -24.32 13.91 1.81
CA ALA A 29 -23.50 12.75 1.45
C ALA A 29 -23.21 11.78 2.62
N GLY A 30 -23.35 12.23 3.88
CA GLY A 30 -23.03 11.42 5.07
C GLY A 30 -23.79 10.08 5.19
N PRO A 31 -25.11 10.01 4.91
CA PRO A 31 -25.87 8.76 5.00
C PRO A 31 -25.67 7.81 3.80
N LEU A 32 -25.26 8.33 2.63
CA LEU A 32 -25.23 7.57 1.38
C LEU A 32 -23.87 6.91 1.12
N GLY A 33 -22.77 7.42 1.70
CA GLY A 33 -21.44 6.82 1.56
C GLY A 33 -21.37 5.33 1.91
N PRO A 34 -21.96 4.86 3.03
CA PRO A 34 -22.04 3.44 3.36
C PRO A 34 -22.84 2.62 2.34
N LEU A 35 -23.93 3.19 1.80
CA LEU A 35 -24.78 2.53 0.80
C LEU A 35 -24.05 2.38 -0.54
N VAL A 36 -23.39 3.45 -1.01
CA VAL A 36 -22.54 3.43 -2.21
C VAL A 36 -21.38 2.44 -2.02
N SER A 37 -20.74 2.43 -0.85
CA SER A 37 -19.67 1.47 -0.55
C SER A 37 -20.18 0.03 -0.59
N PHE A 38 -21.35 -0.24 -0.02
CA PHE A 38 -21.99 -1.55 -0.04
C PHE A 38 -22.24 -2.04 -1.48
N TYR A 39 -22.93 -1.24 -2.30
CA TYR A 39 -23.20 -1.62 -3.70
C TYR A 39 -21.93 -1.69 -4.56
N SER A 40 -20.92 -0.86 -4.28
CA SER A 40 -19.65 -0.90 -5.00
C SER A 40 -18.87 -2.20 -4.79
N LYS A 41 -19.01 -2.80 -3.60
CA LYS A 41 -18.29 -4.00 -3.10
C LYS A 41 -19.07 -5.30 -3.26
N LEU A 42 -20.30 -5.26 -3.80
CA LEU A 42 -21.03 -6.49 -4.11
C LEU A 42 -20.13 -7.41 -4.96
N PRO A 43 -20.11 -8.73 -4.70
CA PRO A 43 -19.24 -9.66 -5.41
C PRO A 43 -19.50 -9.62 -6.93
N LYS A 44 -18.61 -8.95 -7.68
CA LYS A 44 -18.67 -8.83 -9.14
C LYS A 44 -17.88 -9.96 -9.79
N GLY A 45 -18.29 -11.21 -9.55
CA GLY A 45 -17.61 -12.39 -10.08
C GLY A 45 -16.09 -12.42 -9.81
N PRO A 46 -15.35 -13.34 -10.44
CA PRO A 46 -13.89 -13.33 -10.39
C PRO A 46 -13.36 -12.11 -11.16
N ALA A 47 -12.48 -11.33 -10.52
CA ALA A 47 -11.81 -10.21 -11.18
C ALA A 47 -10.99 -10.71 -12.39
N PRO A 48 -10.95 -9.95 -13.50
CA PRO A 48 -10.13 -10.31 -14.66
C PRO A 48 -8.67 -10.52 -14.24
N VAL A 49 -8.04 -11.59 -14.72
CA VAL A 49 -6.61 -11.83 -14.47
C VAL A 49 -5.84 -10.68 -15.12
N PRO A 50 -5.11 -9.84 -14.36
CA PRO A 50 -4.34 -8.77 -14.95
C PRO A 50 -3.30 -9.37 -15.90
N ALA A 51 -3.22 -8.83 -17.11
CA ALA A 51 -2.24 -9.26 -18.09
C ALA A 51 -0.84 -9.17 -17.48
N VAL A 52 -0.05 -10.24 -17.61
CA VAL A 52 1.32 -10.28 -17.10
C VAL A 52 2.17 -9.38 -18.00
N GLN A 53 2.32 -8.11 -17.62
CA GLN A 53 3.10 -7.13 -18.36
C GLN A 53 4.44 -6.85 -17.66
N GLY A 54 5.52 -6.84 -18.46
CA GLY A 54 6.87 -6.51 -18.01
C GLY A 54 7.53 -7.53 -17.07
N ILE A 55 8.77 -7.23 -16.67
CA ILE A 55 9.55 -8.05 -15.74
C ILE A 55 8.90 -8.15 -14.35
N LYS A 56 8.22 -7.08 -13.91
CA LYS A 56 7.52 -7.03 -12.61
C LYS A 56 6.37 -8.04 -12.58
N GLY A 57 5.50 -8.04 -13.60
CA GLY A 57 4.40 -9.01 -13.67
C GLY A 57 4.88 -10.47 -13.77
N ARG A 58 6.02 -10.70 -14.45
CA ARG A 58 6.54 -12.06 -14.70
C ARG A 58 7.23 -12.70 -13.49
N TYR A 59 7.85 -11.91 -12.62
CA TYR A 59 8.68 -12.47 -11.55
C TYR A 59 8.41 -11.89 -10.15
N PHE A 60 7.68 -10.79 -10.04
CA PHE A 60 7.54 -10.03 -8.79
C PHE A 60 6.07 -9.79 -8.38
N SER A 61 5.09 -10.33 -9.10
CA SER A 61 3.67 -10.05 -8.84
C SER A 61 2.82 -11.32 -8.77
N GLY A 62 1.93 -11.36 -7.77
CA GLY A 62 0.93 -12.39 -7.59
C GLY A 62 1.51 -13.82 -7.59
N LYS A 63 0.81 -14.73 -8.27
CA LYS A 63 1.19 -16.14 -8.43
C LYS A 63 2.56 -16.39 -9.10
N ASN A 64 3.11 -15.38 -9.78
CA ASN A 64 4.39 -15.49 -10.47
C ASN A 64 5.57 -14.93 -9.63
N ALA A 65 5.32 -14.51 -8.38
CA ALA A 65 6.37 -14.07 -7.49
C ALA A 65 7.39 -15.20 -7.28
N SER A 66 8.63 -14.97 -7.71
CA SER A 66 9.66 -16.01 -7.74
C SER A 66 11.03 -15.45 -7.39
N ALA A 67 11.86 -16.26 -6.73
CA ALA A 67 13.25 -15.92 -6.39
C ALA A 67 14.21 -15.96 -7.60
N LYS A 68 13.74 -16.35 -8.79
CA LYS A 68 14.55 -16.45 -10.01
C LYS A 68 15.37 -15.18 -10.32
N PRO A 69 14.82 -13.95 -10.25
CA PRO A 69 15.62 -12.75 -10.52
C PRO A 69 16.76 -12.54 -9.51
N ALA A 70 16.56 -12.95 -8.25
CA ALA A 70 17.62 -12.86 -7.24
C ALA A 70 18.77 -13.82 -7.57
N LEU A 71 18.46 -15.06 -7.98
CA LEU A 71 19.47 -16.03 -8.40
C LEU A 71 20.23 -15.57 -9.65
N VAL A 72 19.52 -15.00 -10.63
CA VAL A 72 20.14 -14.43 -11.84
C VAL A 72 21.07 -13.27 -11.46
N LEU A 73 20.67 -12.41 -10.53
CA LEU A 73 21.50 -11.31 -10.06
C LEU A 73 22.76 -11.80 -9.35
N ILE A 74 22.64 -12.79 -8.46
CA ILE A 74 23.78 -13.41 -7.77
C ILE A 74 24.75 -14.04 -8.78
N GLY A 75 24.22 -14.83 -9.73
CA GLY A 75 25.04 -15.45 -10.78
C GLY A 75 25.73 -14.41 -11.68
N GLY A 76 25.02 -13.34 -12.03
CA GLY A 76 25.58 -12.23 -12.81
C GLY A 76 26.72 -11.51 -12.09
N LEU A 77 26.56 -11.25 -10.79
CA LEU A 77 27.62 -10.66 -9.97
C LEU A 77 28.83 -11.58 -9.84
N TRP A 78 28.63 -12.88 -9.66
CA TRP A 78 29.71 -13.87 -9.59
C TRP A 78 30.52 -13.90 -10.88
N LEU A 79 29.84 -13.97 -12.02
CA LEU A 79 30.50 -14.05 -13.32
C LEU A 79 31.25 -12.75 -13.63
N LEU A 80 30.65 -11.59 -13.33
CA LEU A 80 31.30 -10.29 -13.48
C LEU A 80 32.50 -10.12 -12.54
N GLY A 81 32.39 -10.58 -11.29
CA GLY A 81 33.52 -10.58 -10.36
C GLY A 81 34.68 -11.45 -10.87
N TYR A 82 34.36 -12.66 -11.36
CA TYR A 82 35.37 -13.57 -11.92
C TYR A 82 36.05 -12.98 -13.16
N THR A 83 35.33 -12.31 -14.06
CA THR A 83 35.97 -11.70 -15.23
C THR A 83 36.91 -10.55 -14.85
N ILE A 84 36.55 -9.75 -13.84
CA ILE A 84 37.44 -8.70 -13.29
C ILE A 84 38.68 -9.34 -12.67
N ASP A 85 38.51 -10.33 -11.80
CA ASP A 85 39.63 -11.02 -11.13
C ASP A 85 40.54 -11.72 -12.14
N TYR A 86 39.96 -12.33 -13.17
CA TYR A 86 40.71 -12.94 -14.25
C TYR A 86 41.57 -11.92 -15.02
N GLN A 87 40.97 -10.79 -15.37
CA GLN A 87 41.65 -9.74 -16.15
C GLN A 87 42.74 -9.03 -15.32
N MET A 88 42.49 -8.77 -14.04
CA MET A 88 43.40 -7.99 -13.19
C MET A 88 44.47 -8.84 -12.53
N HIS A 89 44.13 -10.06 -12.12
CA HIS A 89 44.96 -10.89 -11.26
C HIS A 89 45.37 -12.20 -11.93
N LEU A 90 44.40 -13.10 -12.19
CA LEU A 90 44.71 -14.49 -12.57
C LEU A 90 45.50 -14.59 -13.88
N LYS A 91 45.26 -13.70 -14.86
CA LYS A 91 45.99 -13.71 -16.14
C LYS A 91 47.47 -13.32 -16.00
N HIS A 92 47.82 -12.49 -15.02
CA HIS A 92 49.18 -11.99 -14.82
C HIS A 92 49.99 -12.83 -13.83
N HIS A 93 49.34 -13.77 -13.16
CA HIS A 93 49.90 -14.60 -12.08
C HIS A 93 50.99 -15.60 -12.52
N LYS A 94 51.19 -15.80 -13.83
CA LYS A 94 52.19 -16.74 -14.38
C LYS A 94 53.53 -16.08 -14.72
N ASN A 95 53.59 -14.75 -14.84
CA ASN A 95 54.78 -14.03 -15.33
C ASN A 95 55.58 -13.30 -14.24
N ASN A 96 55.20 -13.41 -12.97
CA ASN A 96 55.95 -12.86 -11.84
C ASN A 96 56.01 -13.90 -10.73
N ALA A 97 57.23 -14.22 -10.25
CA ALA A 97 57.40 -14.98 -9.02
C ALA A 97 56.95 -14.12 -7.83
N HIS A 98 56.25 -14.74 -6.88
CA HIS A 98 55.92 -14.14 -5.60
C HIS A 98 57.17 -13.78 -4.80
#